data_AF-A0A800K692-F1
#
_entry.id   AF-A0A800K692-F1
#
_cell.length_a   1.000
_cell.length_b   1.000
_cell.length_c   1.000
_cell.angle_alpha   90.00
_cell.angle_beta   90.00
_cell.angle_gamma   90.00
#
_symmetry.space_group_name_H-M   'P 1'
#
loop_
_entity.id
_entity.type
_entity.pdbx_description
1 polymer ?
#
loop_
_entity_poly.entity_id
_entity_poly.type
_entity_poly.pdbx_seq_one_letter_code
_entity_poly.pdbx_strand_id
1 'polypeptide(L)' 'MSKSGDTAKVRLVLVDGGSYHREEIEISAASADGYDRLIDCLREDADVLKRVHIDVDRLVAAYRIDA' A
#
# COMPACT_ATOMS: atom_id res chain seq x y z
N MET A 1 2.76 18.01 17.20
CA MET A 1 3.78 18.30 16.16
C MET A 1 3.93 17.05 15.32
N SER A 2 3.30 17.00 14.15
CA SER A 2 3.40 15.86 13.23
C SER A 2 4.77 15.93 12.56
N LYS A 3 5.67 15.00 12.90
CA LYS A 3 6.98 14.89 12.24
C LYS A 3 6.74 14.73 10.73
N SER A 4 7.38 15.55 9.89
CA SER A 4 7.74 15.11 8.54
C SER A 4 8.56 13.82 8.70
N GLY A 5 8.14 12.64 8.27
CA GLY A 5 6.89 12.18 7.69
C GLY A 5 7.18 10.71 7.47
N ASP A 6 7.08 9.90 8.54
CA ASP A 6 7.49 8.49 8.48
C ASP A 6 6.71 7.82 7.35
N THR A 7 7.46 7.21 6.42
CA THR A 7 6.93 6.40 5.35
C THR A 7 7.18 4.94 5.66
N ALA A 8 6.27 4.08 5.22
CA ALA A 8 6.41 2.63 5.28
C ALA A 8 6.54 2.10 3.85
N LYS A 9 7.48 1.18 3.62
CA LYS A 9 7.58 0.47 2.35
C LYS A 9 6.60 -0.68 2.32
N VAL A 10 5.79 -0.69 1.27
CA VAL A 10 4.78 -1.72 1.05
C VAL A 10 5.04 -2.38 -0.29
N ARG A 11 5.13 -3.71 -0.27
CA ARG A 11 5.16 -4.54 -1.47
C ARG A 11 3.74 -4.91 -1.86
N LEU A 12 3.37 -4.51 -3.06
CA LEU A 12 2.14 -4.93 -3.73
C LEU A 12 2.41 -6.21 -4.51
N VAL A 13 1.43 -7.10 -4.53
CA VAL A 13 1.37 -8.25 -5.43
C VAL A 13 0.19 -8.06 -6.35
N LEU A 14 0.50 -7.86 -7.63
CA LEU A 14 -0.49 -7.62 -8.69
C LEU A 14 -0.55 -8.85 -9.60
N VAL A 15 -1.75 -9.20 -10.07
CA VAL A 15 -1.93 -10.23 -11.09
C VAL A 15 -2.19 -9.60 -12.46
N ASP A 16 -1.57 -10.17 -13.49
CA ASP A 16 -1.80 -9.83 -14.88
C ASP A 16 -1.78 -11.09 -15.74
N GLY A 17 -2.91 -11.45 -16.36
CA GLY A 17 -3.00 -12.61 -17.24
C GLY A 17 -2.50 -13.93 -16.63
N GLY A 18 -2.63 -14.10 -15.30
CA GLY A 18 -2.13 -15.28 -14.57
C GLY A 18 -0.66 -15.21 -14.14
N SER A 19 0.05 -14.12 -14.46
CA SER A 19 1.39 -13.80 -13.96
C SER A 19 1.32 -12.89 -12.74
N TYR A 20 2.23 -13.08 -11.79
CA TYR A 20 2.31 -12.28 -10.56
C TYR A 20 3.48 -11.30 -10.62
N HIS A 21 3.19 -10.04 -10.37
CA HIS A 21 4.14 -8.94 -10.36
C HIS A 21 4.27 -8.35 -8.96
N ARG A 22 5.46 -7.88 -8.63
CA ARG A 22 5.75 -7.23 -7.35
C ARG A 22 6.16 -5.80 -7.61
N GLU A 23 5.49 -4.88 -6.94
CA GLU A 23 5.83 -3.47 -6.96
C GLU A 23 6.02 -2.97 -5.53
N GLU A 24 6.94 -2.04 -5.35
CA GLU A 24 7.24 -1.46 -4.04
C GLU A 24 6.87 0.01 -4.07
N ILE A 25 6.05 0.41 -3.10
CA ILE A 25 5.60 1.79 -2.94
C ILE A 25 5.91 2.27 -1.53
N GLU A 26 5.96 3.59 -1.38
CA GLU A 26 6.06 4.25 -0.09
C GLU A 26 4.74 4.96 0.22
N ILE A 27 4.16 4.63 1.38
CA ILE A 27 2.96 5.29 1.91
C ILE A 27 3.26 5.86 3.29
N SER A 28 2.37 6.69 3.84
CA SER A 28 2.54 7.16 5.22
C SER A 28 2.49 5.99 6.19
N ALA A 29 3.45 5.93 7.13
CA ALA A 29 3.44 4.93 8.19
C ALA A 29 2.18 5.03 9.06
N ALA A 30 1.67 6.25 9.30
CA ALA A 30 0.43 6.45 10.04
C ALA A 30 -0.78 5.78 9.35
N SER A 31 -0.88 5.87 8.03
CA SER A 31 -1.90 5.17 7.26
C SER A 31 -1.66 3.66 7.24
N ALA A 32 -0.40 3.21 7.15
CA ALA A 32 -0.08 1.78 7.17
C ALA A 32 -0.43 1.11 8.52
N ASP A 33 -0.15 1.79 9.63
CA ASP A 33 -0.37 1.30 10.99
C ASP A 33 -1.84 1.43 11.43
N GLY A 34 -2.64 2.24 10.73
CA GLY A 34 -4.06 2.48 11.03
C GLY A 34 -5.01 1.37 10.56
N TYR A 35 -4.51 0.38 9.82
CA TYR A 35 -5.32 -0.71 9.26
C TYR A 35 -4.70 -2.07 9.58
N ASP A 36 -5.53 -3.01 10.02
CA ASP A 36 -5.10 -4.39 10.28
C ASP A 36 -4.62 -5.09 8.99
N ARG A 37 -5.22 -4.73 7.84
CA ARG A 37 -4.83 -5.23 6.53
C ARG A 37 -4.42 -4.07 5.63
N LEU A 38 -3.18 -4.09 5.15
CA LEU A 38 -2.66 -3.07 4.24
C LEU A 38 -3.46 -2.98 2.93
N ILE A 39 -4.09 -4.07 2.50
CA ILE A 39 -4.95 -4.03 1.30
C ILE A 39 -6.17 -3.13 1.50
N ASP A 40 -6.72 -3.02 2.72
CA ASP A 40 -7.86 -2.15 3.01
C ASP A 40 -7.41 -0.69 3.00
N CYS A 41 -6.25 -0.39 3.59
CA CYS A 41 -5.60 0.92 3.53
C CYS A 41 -5.46 1.42 2.07
N LEU A 42 -4.98 0.54 1.18
CA LEU A 42 -4.78 0.85 -0.24
C LEU A 42 -6.09 0.95 -1.05
N ARG A 43 -7.24 0.62 -0.46
CA ARG A 43 -8.56 0.68 -1.10
C ARG A 43 -9.44 1.81 -0.56
N GLU A 44 -9.23 2.22 0.67
CA GLU A 44 -10.15 3.10 1.41
C GLU A 44 -9.50 4.40 1.90
N ASP A 45 -8.18 4.42 2.15
CA ASP A 45 -7.51 5.59 2.71
C ASP A 45 -7.36 6.70 1.65
N ALA A 46 -8.15 7.76 1.79
CA ALA A 46 -8.15 8.88 0.87
C ALA A 46 -6.80 9.62 0.79
N ASP A 47 -5.99 9.63 1.86
CA ASP A 47 -4.70 10.30 1.85
C ASP A 47 -3.62 9.47 1.14
N VAL A 48 -3.75 8.16 1.16
CA VAL A 48 -2.96 7.24 0.31
C VAL A 48 -3.41 7.33 -1.15
N LEU A 49 -4.71 7.24 -1.42
CA LEU A 49 -5.28 7.22 -2.77
C LEU A 49 -5.10 8.52 -3.56
N LYS A 50 -4.97 9.67 -2.88
CA LYS A 50 -4.59 10.94 -3.54
C LYS A 50 -3.17 10.93 -4.10
N ARG A 51 -2.30 10.04 -3.61
CA ARG A 51 -0.87 10.00 -3.95
C ARG A 51 -0.50 8.80 -4.80
N VAL A 52 -1.21 7.68 -4.61
CA VAL A 52 -0.95 6.42 -5.30
C VAL A 52 -2.22 5.96 -5.99
N HIS A 53 -2.14 5.74 -7.30
CA HIS A 53 -3.21 5.10 -8.06
C HIS A 53 -2.93 3.60 -8.13
N ILE A 54 -3.89 2.78 -7.71
CA ILE A 54 -3.76 1.32 -7.67
C ILE A 54 -4.95 0.71 -8.39
N ASP A 55 -4.67 -0.22 -9.28
CA ASP A 55 -5.69 -1.07 -9.86
C ASP A 55 -6.09 -2.15 -8.84
N VAL A 56 -7.18 -1.89 -8.12
CA VAL A 56 -7.67 -2.74 -7.03
C VAL A 56 -8.10 -4.11 -7.54
N ASP A 57 -8.61 -4.21 -8.78
CA ASP A 57 -9.06 -5.48 -9.35
C ASP A 57 -7.88 -6.42 -9.61
N ARG A 58 -6.67 -5.86 -9.79
CA ARG A 58 -5.44 -6.62 -9.97
C ARG A 58 -4.67 -6.85 -8.67
N LEU A 59 -5.03 -6.17 -7.58
CA LEU A 59 -4.32 -6.25 -6.30
C LEU A 59 -4.70 -7.52 -5.54
N VAL A 60 -3.75 -8.43 -5.40
CA VAL A 60 -3.95 -9.71 -4.71
C VAL A 60 -3.50 -9.64 -3.25
N ALA A 61 -2.41 -8.92 -2.99
CA ALA A 61 -1.89 -8.79 -1.63
C ALA A 61 -1.01 -7.54 -1.47
N ALA A 62 -0.85 -7.12 -0.21
CA ALA A 62 0.03 -6.03 0.18
C ALA A 62 0.72 -6.38 1.51
N TYR A 63 2.04 -6.19 1.57
CA TYR A 63 2.86 -6.53 2.74
C TYR A 63 3.86 -5.42 3.04
N ARG A 64 4.09 -5.14 4.33
CA ARG A 64 5.20 -4.27 4.73
C ARG A 64 6.53 -4.97 4.48
N ILE A 65 7.53 -4.24 3.99
CA ILE A 65 8.86 -4.79 3.67
C ILE A 65 9.85 -4.59 4.81
N ASP A 66 9.51 -3.74 5.78
CA ASP A 66 10.41 -3.25 6.82
C ASP A 66 10.33 -4.04 8.14
N ALA A 67 9.94 -5.33 8.10
CA ALA A 67 9.84 -6.19 9.28
C ALA A 67 11.15 -6.92 9.59
#